data_AF-A0A847D7C4-F1
#
_entry.id   AF-A0A847D7C4-F1
#
_cell.length_a   1.000
_cell.length_b   1.000
_cell.length_c   1.000
_cell.angle_alpha   90.00
_cell.angle_beta   90.00
_cell.angle_gamma   90.00
#
_symmetry.space_group_name_H-M   'P 1'
#
loop_
_entity.id
_entity.type
_entity.pdbx_description
1 polymer ?
#
loop_
_entity_poly.entity_id
_entity_poly.type
_entity_poly.pdbx_seq_one_letter_code
_entity_poly.pdbx_strand_id
1 'polypeptide(L)' 'MHDQIVEAVEPYPGRWTHHVIIAEEADLTDVLDTWLQEAYRFSETRGRQQSSKI' A
#
# COMPACT_ATOMS: atom_id res chain seq x y z
N MET A 1 1.42 10.80 11.82
CA MET A 1 0.65 9.56 11.98
C MET A 1 -0.68 9.78 11.33
N HIS A 2 -1.15 8.85 10.48
CA HIS A 2 -2.50 8.90 9.94
C HIS A 2 -3.40 8.12 10.89
N ASP A 3 -4.53 8.68 11.29
CA ASP A 3 -5.41 8.10 12.31
C ASP A 3 -6.00 6.73 11.90
N GLN A 4 -5.90 6.35 10.62
CA GLN A 4 -6.41 5.09 10.09
C GLN A 4 -5.47 3.88 10.25
N ILE A 5 -4.18 4.11 10.53
CA ILE A 5 -3.21 3.02 10.68
C ILE A 5 -3.24 2.54 12.13
N VAL A 6 -3.80 1.35 12.35
CA VAL A 6 -3.92 0.76 13.69
C VAL A 6 -2.65 0.03 14.12
N GLU A 7 -1.87 -0.45 13.15
CA GLU A 7 -0.62 -1.16 13.39
C GLU A 7 0.33 -0.99 12.21
N ALA A 8 1.62 -0.83 12.50
CA ALA A 8 2.68 -0.85 11.51
C ALA A 8 3.70 -1.91 11.93
N VAL A 9 3.92 -2.91 11.09
CA VAL A 9 4.89 -3.99 11.34
C VAL A 9 5.94 -4.01 10.24
N GLU A 10 7.17 -4.36 10.62
CA GLU A 10 8.29 -4.59 9.70
C GLU A 10 8.70 -6.07 9.79
N PRO A 11 8.17 -6.96 8.93
CA PRO A 11 8.52 -8.38 8.99
C PRO A 11 10.02 -8.64 8.75
N TYR A 12 10.69 -7.76 8.01
CA TYR A 12 12.14 -7.74 7.81
C TYR A 12 12.59 -6.35 7.33
N PRO A 13 13.89 -6.00 7.49
CA PRO A 13 14.39 -4.66 7.21
C PRO A 13 13.99 -4.15 5.82
N GLY A 14 13.38 -2.98 5.78
CA GLY A 14 12.97 -2.30 4.55
C GLY A 14 11.62 -2.75 3.99
N ARG A 15 10.90 -3.68 4.64
CA ARG A 15 9.54 -4.03 4.25
C ARG A 15 8.55 -3.76 5.37
N TRP A 16 7.72 -2.75 5.17
CA TRP A 16 6.68 -2.35 6.11
C TRP A 16 5.30 -2.79 5.64
N THR A 17 4.49 -3.27 6.58
CA THR A 17 3.06 -3.55 6.40
C THR A 17 2.28 -2.67 7.37
N HIS A 18 1.34 -1.89 6.86
CA HIS A 18 0.43 -1.08 7.66
C HIS A 18 -0.96 -1.73 7.65
N HIS A 19 -1.49 -2.05 8.82
CA HIS A 19 -2.85 -2.58 8.96
C HIS A 19 -3.83 -1.43 9.17
N VAL A 20 -4.93 -1.49 8.43
CA VAL A 20 -6.06 -0.56 8.50
C VAL A 20 -7.32 -1.39 8.71
N ILE A 21 -8.21 -0.93 9.58
CA ILE A 21 -9.52 -1.55 9.79
C ILE A 21 -10.54 -0.79 8.94
N ILE A 22 -11.35 -1.53 8.19
CA ILE A 22 -12.49 -1.00 7.44
C ILE A 22 -13.72 -1.70 7.99
N ALA A 23 -14.55 -0.98 8.74
CA ALA A 23 -15.76 -1.48 9.36
C ALA A 23 -17.02 -0.92 8.71
N GLU A 24 -16.95 0.32 8.21
CA GLU A 24 -18.04 1.00 7.52
C GLU A 24 -17.57 1.75 6.28
N GLU A 25 -18.53 2.20 5.45
CA GLU A 25 -18.23 2.89 4.19
C GLU A 25 -17.48 4.21 4.43
N ALA A 26 -17.71 4.88 5.56
CA ALA A 26 -17.01 6.12 5.92
C ALA A 26 -15.50 5.92 6.16
N ASP A 27 -15.04 4.69 6.42
CA ASP A 27 -13.61 4.39 6.57
C ASP A 27 -12.86 4.43 5.23
N LEU A 28 -13.59 4.35 4.10
CA LEU A 28 -13.05 4.49 2.75
C LEU A 28 -12.80 5.98 2.44
N THR A 29 -11.84 6.55 3.14
CA THR A 29 -11.48 7.96 3.00
C THR A 29 -10.69 8.22 1.70
N ASP A 30 -10.65 9.49 1.29
CA ASP A 30 -9.81 9.96 0.17
C ASP A 30 -8.31 9.63 0.37
N VAL A 31 -7.86 9.58 1.63
CA VAL A 31 -6.48 9.24 1.99
C VAL A 31 -6.21 7.76 1.70
N LEU A 32 -7.14 6.87 2.09
CA LEU A 32 -7.03 5.45 1.81
C LEU A 32 -7.10 5.17 0.30
N ASP A 33 -8.00 5.85 -0.42
CA ASP A 33 -8.08 5.74 -1.88
C ASP A 33 -6.76 6.15 -2.55
N THR A 34 -6.17 7.26 -2.10
CA THR A 34 -4.86 7.71 -2.60
C THR A 34 -3.77 6.65 -2.41
N TRP A 35 -3.68 6.01 -1.24
CA TRP A 35 -2.71 4.94 -0.99
C TRP A 35 -2.93 3.72 -1.88
N LEU A 36 -4.19 3.32 -2.08
CA LEU A 36 -4.53 2.19 -2.96
C LEU A 36 -4.12 2.49 -4.41
N GLN A 37 -4.36 3.72 -4.89
CA GLN A 37 -3.91 4.15 -6.22
C GLN A 37 -2.38 4.13 -6.35
N GLU A 38 -1.65 4.62 -5.33
CA GLU A 38 -0.19 4.59 -5.33
C GLU A 38 0.36 3.16 -5.33
N ALA A 39 -0.22 2.26 -4.52
CA ALA A 39 0.15 0.85 -4.48
C ALA A 39 -0.12 0.16 -5.82
N TYR A 40 -1.26 0.42 -6.45
CA TYR A 40 -1.59 -0.07 -7.77
C TYR A 40 -0.57 0.40 -8.82
N ARG A 41 -0.31 1.72 -8.88
CA ARG A 41 0.70 2.31 -9.79
C ARG A 41 2.09 1.71 -9.56
N PHE A 42 2.49 1.51 -8.30
CA PHE A 42 3.76 0.87 -7.96
C PHE A 42 3.83 -0.55 -8.51
N SER A 43 2.75 -1.34 -8.38
CA SER A 43 2.70 -2.72 -8.89
C SER A 43 2.86 -2.79 -10.42
N GLU A 44 2.22 -1.86 -11.14
CA GLU A 44 2.33 -1.74 -12.61
C GLU A 44 3.78 -1.46 -13.05
N THR A 45 4.54 -0.66 -12.30
CA THR A 45 5.95 -0.38 -12.63
C THR A 45 6.87 -1.59 -12.47
N ARG A 46 6.51 -2.54 -11.60
CA ARG A 46 7.31 -3.76 -11.33
C ARG A 46 7.01 -4.88 -12.34
N GLY A 47 5.79 -4.92 -12.91
CA GLY A 47 5.35 -5.93 -13.88
C GLY A 47 5.99 -5.86 -15.28
N ARG A 48 6.78 -4.81 -15.58
CA ARG A 48 7.43 -4.62 -16.90
C ARG A 48 8.96 -4.68 -16.91
N GLN A 49 9.63 -4.91 -15.77
CA GLN A 49 11.11 -4.99 -15.71
C GLN A 49 11.67 -6.41 -15.64
N GLN A 50 11.08 -7.39 -16.35
CA GLN A 50 11.74 -8.69 -16.55
C GLN A 50 11.53 -9.25 -17.96
N SER A 51 11.96 -8.49 -18.97
CA SER A 51 12.48 -9.07 -20.21
C SER A 51 13.45 -8.10 -20.88
N SER A 52 14.50 -7.70 -20.17
CA SER A 52 15.71 -7.20 -20.84
C SER A 52 16.62 -8.40 -21.07
N LYS A 53 16.40 -9.03 -22.22
CA LYS A 53 17.34 -9.95 -22.86
C LYS A 53 18.58 -9.15 -23.27
N ILE A 54 19.71 -9.35 -22.61
CA ILE A 54 21.07 -9.30 -23.20
C ILE A 54 21.92 -10.33 -22.45
#